data_AF-A0A521EQR4-F1
#
_entry.id   AF-A0A521EQR4-F1
#
_cell.length_a   1.000
_cell.length_b   1.000
_cell.length_c   1.000
_cell.angle_alpha   90.00
_cell.angle_beta   90.00
_cell.angle_gamma   90.00
#
_symmetry.space_group_name_H-M   'P 1'
#
loop_
_entity.id
_entity.type
_entity.pdbx_description
1 polymer ?
#
loop_
_entity_poly.entity_id
_entity_poly.type
_entity_poly.pdbx_seq_one_letter_code
_entity_poly.pdbx_strand_id
1 'polypeptide(L)'
;MLIVSLALFLTYFVMDPVFSKAWAEGISPLLDGKIDFEAAFTHTVAPFRLFMASRLDGETFDQILALRPPDQPFATTADAPLSVLVSSFLLSEIAQAFQVGFLIFLPFVIIDLVVAEILMSMGMMMVPPAVVSLPFKLAFFVIADGWSLVTNALVTGYF
;
A
#
# COMPACT_ATOMS: atom_id res chain seq x y z
N MET A 1 16.86 -3.94 -4.95
CA MET A 1 16.26 -4.34 -6.24
C MET A 1 15.23 -5.44 -6.07
N LEU A 2 15.52 -6.55 -5.39
CA LEU A 2 14.57 -7.66 -5.18
C LEU A 2 13.21 -7.23 -4.62
N ILE A 3 13.18 -6.43 -3.54
CA ILE A 3 11.91 -5.94 -2.94
C ILE A 3 11.13 -5.06 -3.91
N VAL A 4 11.81 -4.21 -4.69
CA VAL A 4 11.16 -3.36 -5.70
C VAL A 4 10.55 -4.22 -6.80
N SER A 5 11.27 -5.24 -7.27
CA SER A 5 10.75 -6.18 -8.26
C SER A 5 9.53 -6.92 -7.75
N LEU A 6 9.57 -7.45 -6.52
CA LEU A 6 8.43 -8.11 -5.89
C LEU A 6 7.23 -7.15 -5.78
N ALA A 7 7.46 -5.92 -5.31
CA ALA A 7 6.42 -4.91 -5.21
C ALA A 7 5.77 -4.62 -6.57
N LEU A 8 6.56 -4.46 -7.64
CA LEU A 8 6.04 -4.22 -8.98
C LEU A 8 5.19 -5.39 -9.50
N PHE A 9 5.61 -6.64 -9.27
CA PHE A 9 4.81 -7.80 -9.67
C PHE A 9 3.51 -7.91 -8.88
N LEU A 10 3.53 -7.62 -7.58
CA LEU A 10 2.32 -7.58 -6.76
C LEU A 10 1.39 -6.44 -7.19
N THR A 11 1.92 -5.27 -7.51
CA THR A 11 1.14 -4.16 -8.07
C THR A 11 0.47 -4.58 -9.36
N TYR A 12 1.19 -5.22 -10.29
CA TYR A 12 0.58 -5.73 -11.52
C TYR A 12 -0.53 -6.75 -11.25
N PHE A 13 -0.29 -7.71 -10.36
CA PHE A 13 -1.29 -8.72 -9.99
C PHE A 13 -2.58 -8.12 -9.42
N VAL A 14 -2.45 -7.14 -8.50
CA VAL A 14 -3.60 -6.46 -7.90
C VAL A 14 -4.31 -5.54 -8.90
N MET A 15 -3.55 -4.87 -9.77
CA MET A 15 -4.08 -3.86 -10.70
C MET A 15 -4.54 -4.41 -12.04
N ASP A 16 -4.36 -5.72 -12.32
CA ASP A 16 -4.81 -6.38 -13.55
C ASP A 16 -6.25 -6.03 -13.98
N PRO A 17 -7.29 -6.07 -13.10
CA PRO A 17 -8.64 -5.69 -13.49
C PRO A 17 -8.78 -4.19 -13.84
N VAL A 18 -8.00 -3.32 -13.21
CA VAL A 18 -8.00 -1.87 -13.48
C VAL A 18 -7.37 -1.60 -14.84
N PHE A 19 -6.21 -2.21 -15.11
CA PHE A 19 -5.53 -2.08 -16.40
C PHE A 19 -6.36 -2.66 -17.54
N SER A 20 -6.97 -3.83 -17.34
CA SER A 20 -7.82 -4.48 -18.35
C SER A 20 -9.03 -3.62 -18.72
N LYS A 21 -9.70 -3.01 -17.74
CA LYS A 21 -10.81 -2.08 -18.00
C LYS A 21 -10.35 -0.82 -18.73
N ALA A 22 -9.26 -0.20 -18.27
CA ALA A 22 -8.71 1.00 -18.91
C ALA A 22 -8.34 0.75 -20.38
N TRP A 23 -7.79 -0.43 -20.67
CA TRP A 23 -7.48 -0.85 -22.03
C TRP A 23 -8.74 -1.03 -22.88
N ALA A 24 -9.72 -1.80 -22.39
CA ALA A 24 -10.92 -2.15 -23.14
C ALA A 24 -11.85 -0.95 -23.39
N GLU A 25 -11.98 -0.07 -22.40
CA GLU A 25 -12.94 1.05 -22.44
C GLU A 25 -12.35 2.34 -23.03
N GLY A 26 -11.03 2.56 -22.89
CA GLY A 26 -10.38 3.80 -23.30
C GLY A 26 -9.39 3.63 -24.46
N ILE A 27 -8.37 2.79 -24.28
CA ILE A 27 -7.24 2.70 -25.23
C ILE A 27 -7.64 2.00 -26.53
N SER A 28 -8.28 0.83 -26.45
CA SER A 28 -8.65 0.06 -27.64
C SER A 28 -9.63 0.82 -28.56
N PRO A 29 -10.69 1.49 -28.06
CA PRO A 29 -11.59 2.25 -28.91
C PRO A 29 -10.94 3.48 -29.57
N LEU A 30 -9.94 4.09 -28.93
CA LEU A 30 -9.16 5.18 -29.52
C LEU A 30 -8.34 4.69 -30.72
N LEU A 31 -7.66 3.54 -30.56
CA LEU A 31 -6.85 2.93 -31.63
C LEU A 31 -7.73 2.48 -32.81
N ASP A 32 -8.97 2.07 -32.53
CA ASP A 32 -9.97 1.72 -33.54
C ASP A 32 -10.61 2.95 -34.21
N GLY A 33 -10.30 4.17 -33.76
CA GLY A 33 -10.91 5.42 -34.26
C GLY A 33 -12.40 5.58 -33.89
N LYS A 34 -12.88 4.87 -32.87
CA LYS A 34 -14.29 4.91 -32.42
C LYS A 34 -14.60 6.09 -31.51
N ILE A 35 -13.60 6.59 -30.80
CA ILE A 35 -13.70 7.72 -29.89
C ILE A 35 -12.52 8.68 -30.12
N ASP A 36 -12.71 9.94 -29.74
CA ASP A 36 -11.63 10.92 -29.73
C ASP A 36 -10.71 10.77 -28.51
N PHE A 37 -9.61 11.52 -28.50
CA PHE A 37 -8.62 11.46 -27.44
C PHE A 37 -9.18 11.90 -26.07
N GLU A 38 -10.10 12.88 -26.05
CA GLU A 38 -10.67 13.42 -24.81
C GLU A 38 -11.58 12.39 -24.12
N ALA A 39 -12.47 11.74 -24.89
CA ALA A 39 -13.28 10.64 -24.40
C ALA A 39 -12.40 9.45 -23.98
N ALA A 40 -11.38 9.10 -24.78
CA ALA A 40 -10.46 8.02 -24.46
C ALA A 40 -9.71 8.24 -23.16
N PHE A 41 -9.23 9.46 -22.91
CA PHE A 41 -8.57 9.83 -21.66
C PHE A 41 -9.52 9.65 -20.47
N THR A 42 -10.75 10.14 -20.60
CA THR A 42 -11.77 10.03 -19.54
C THR A 42 -12.09 8.57 -19.21
N HIS A 43 -12.32 7.73 -20.22
CA HIS A 43 -12.58 6.30 -20.03
C HIS A 43 -11.37 5.53 -19.50
N THR A 44 -10.15 5.87 -19.94
CA THR A 44 -8.92 5.22 -19.47
C THR A 44 -8.67 5.50 -17.98
N VAL A 45 -8.92 6.73 -17.54
CA VAL A 45 -8.63 7.16 -16.15
C VAL A 45 -9.76 6.78 -15.18
N ALA A 46 -10.99 6.61 -15.65
CA ALA A 46 -12.15 6.24 -14.84
C ALA A 46 -11.93 5.01 -13.91
N PRO A 47 -11.42 3.85 -14.37
CA PRO A 47 -11.19 2.70 -13.48
C PRO A 47 -10.13 2.99 -12.40
N PHE A 48 -9.13 3.83 -12.68
CA PHE A 48 -8.16 4.25 -11.67
C PHE A 48 -8.80 5.18 -10.63
N ARG A 49 -9.68 6.09 -11.05
CA ARG A 49 -10.43 6.95 -10.11
C ARG A 49 -11.29 6.12 -9.18
N LEU A 50 -12.00 5.12 -9.72
CA LEU A 50 -12.80 4.19 -8.92
C LEU A 50 -11.95 3.39 -7.93
N PHE A 51 -10.80 2.88 -8.36
CA PHE A 51 -9.87 2.16 -7.49
C PHE A 51 -9.34 3.04 -6.34
N MET A 52 -8.91 4.27 -6.63
CA MET A 52 -8.46 5.18 -5.58
C MET A 52 -9.62 5.58 -4.65
N ALA A 53 -10.80 5.81 -5.21
CA ALA A 53 -11.99 6.21 -4.47
C ALA A 53 -12.55 5.09 -3.56
N SER A 54 -12.23 3.82 -3.79
CA SER A 54 -12.64 2.74 -2.89
C SER A 54 -11.66 2.51 -1.73
N ARG A 55 -10.49 3.15 -1.76
CA ARG A 55 -9.37 2.93 -0.83
C ARG A 55 -9.01 4.14 0.00
N LEU A 56 -9.62 5.29 -0.28
CA LEU A 56 -9.33 6.49 0.46
C LEU A 56 -9.90 6.41 1.88
N ASP A 57 -9.22 7.08 2.80
CA ASP A 57 -9.79 7.43 4.09
C ASP A 57 -10.56 8.77 3.97
N GLY A 58 -11.83 8.77 4.36
CA GLY A 58 -12.71 9.92 4.20
C GLY A 58 -12.21 11.17 4.93
N GLU A 59 -11.67 10.98 6.14
CA GLU A 59 -11.10 12.07 6.94
C GLU A 59 -9.87 12.67 6.24
N THR A 60 -8.97 11.82 5.74
CA THR A 60 -7.79 12.25 4.97
C THR A 60 -8.18 13.05 3.73
N PHE A 61 -9.23 12.64 3.01
CA PHE A 61 -9.72 13.39 1.86
C PHE A 61 -10.33 14.74 2.23
N ASP A 62 -11.14 14.80 3.29
CA ASP A 62 -11.72 16.05 3.76
C ASP A 62 -10.63 17.04 4.20
N GLN A 63 -9.57 16.55 4.83
CA GLN A 63 -8.40 17.35 5.19
C GLN A 63 -7.68 17.92 3.95
N ILE A 64 -7.44 17.10 2.93
CA ILE A 64 -6.79 17.56 1.69
C ILE A 64 -7.69 18.52 0.91
N LEU A 65 -9.00 18.27 0.90
CA LEU A 65 -9.97 19.16 0.29
C LEU A 65 -10.03 20.51 1.00
N ALA A 66 -9.96 20.54 2.34
CA ALA A 66 -9.95 21.77 3.13
C ALA A 66 -8.72 22.67 2.87
N LEU A 67 -7.64 22.12 2.29
CA LEU A 67 -6.48 22.91 1.85
C LEU A 67 -6.72 23.65 0.52
N ARG A 68 -7.83 23.35 -0.17
CA ARG A 68 -8.24 24.07 -1.38
C ARG A 68 -9.07 25.30 -1.03
N PRO A 69 -9.10 26.32 -1.92
CA PRO A 69 -10.06 27.41 -1.80
C PRO A 69 -11.50 26.88 -1.68
N PRO A 70 -12.35 27.49 -0.83
CA PRO A 70 -13.66 26.98 -0.42
C PRO A 70 -14.73 26.95 -1.53
N ASP A 71 -14.38 27.30 -2.76
CA ASP A 71 -15.35 27.59 -3.83
C ASP A 71 -15.82 26.34 -4.60
N GLN A 72 -15.38 25.13 -4.20
CA GLN A 72 -15.77 23.89 -4.88
C GLN A 72 -16.18 22.79 -3.88
N PRO A 73 -17.49 22.55 -3.70
CA PRO A 73 -17.97 21.44 -2.88
C PRO A 73 -17.75 20.14 -3.66
N PHE A 74 -16.62 19.48 -3.42
CA PHE A 74 -16.38 18.13 -3.91
C PHE A 74 -16.75 17.13 -2.85
N ALA A 75 -17.63 16.19 -3.19
CA ALA A 75 -17.86 15.01 -2.37
C ALA A 75 -16.76 13.98 -2.61
N THR A 76 -16.50 13.15 -1.59
CA THR A 76 -15.65 11.95 -1.63
C THR A 76 -16.18 10.93 -2.62
N THR A 77 -15.93 11.19 -3.90
CA THR A 77 -16.47 10.43 -5.03
C THR A 77 -15.36 10.27 -6.06
N ALA A 78 -15.54 9.30 -6.96
CA ALA A 78 -14.64 9.15 -8.09
C ALA A 78 -14.59 10.41 -8.98
N ASP A 79 -15.55 11.33 -8.86
CA ASP A 79 -15.62 12.58 -9.62
C ASP A 79 -14.77 13.72 -9.05
N ALA A 80 -14.17 13.54 -7.87
CA ALA A 80 -13.26 14.52 -7.29
C ALA A 80 -12.06 14.85 -8.21
N PRO A 81 -11.50 16.07 -8.13
CA PRO A 81 -10.32 16.44 -8.91
C PRO A 81 -9.18 15.45 -8.70
N LEU A 82 -8.57 14.99 -9.80
CA LEU A 82 -7.55 13.94 -9.76
C LEU A 82 -6.38 14.28 -8.82
N SER A 83 -6.01 15.55 -8.72
CA SER A 83 -4.95 16.01 -7.80
C SER A 83 -5.31 15.85 -6.31
N VAL A 84 -6.59 16.04 -5.94
CA VAL A 84 -7.07 15.79 -4.58
C VAL A 84 -7.16 14.28 -4.33
N LEU A 85 -7.74 13.54 -5.28
CA LEU A 85 -7.92 12.10 -5.17
C LEU A 85 -6.59 11.35 -5.02
N VAL A 86 -5.61 11.64 -5.89
CA VAL A 86 -4.28 11.02 -5.85
C VAL A 86 -3.55 11.34 -4.55
N SER A 87 -3.56 12.60 -4.11
CA SER A 87 -2.85 12.99 -2.88
C SER A 87 -3.47 12.32 -1.64
N SER A 88 -4.81 12.28 -1.57
CA SER A 88 -5.54 11.66 -0.47
C SER A 88 -5.34 10.15 -0.43
N PHE A 89 -5.39 9.49 -1.60
CA PHE A 89 -5.10 8.07 -1.75
C PHE A 89 -3.69 7.73 -1.26
N LEU A 90 -2.68 8.47 -1.71
CA LEU A 90 -1.28 8.22 -1.31
C LEU A 90 -1.09 8.36 0.20
N LEU A 91 -1.69 9.37 0.83
CA LEU A 91 -1.61 9.55 2.28
C LEU A 91 -2.32 8.42 3.04
N SER A 92 -3.50 8.01 2.55
CA SER A 92 -4.27 6.89 3.12
C SER A 92 -3.46 5.58 3.06
N GLU A 93 -2.84 5.29 1.91
CA GLU A 93 -2.02 4.11 1.71
C GLU A 93 -0.72 4.16 2.54
N ILE A 94 -0.09 5.33 2.70
CA ILE A 94 1.06 5.50 3.60
C ILE A 94 0.67 5.19 5.04
N ALA A 95 -0.44 5.74 5.52
CA ALA A 95 -0.93 5.48 6.88
C ALA A 95 -1.20 3.98 7.09
N GLN A 96 -1.87 3.33 6.14
CA GLN A 96 -2.12 1.89 6.16
C GLN A 96 -0.81 1.09 6.14
N ALA A 97 0.17 1.47 5.31
CA ALA A 97 1.46 0.81 5.25
C ALA A 97 2.23 0.90 6.57
N PHE A 98 2.14 2.03 7.28
CA PHE A 98 2.71 2.18 8.62
C PHE A 98 2.03 1.27 9.65
N GLN A 99 0.70 1.13 9.60
CA GLN A 99 -0.03 0.22 10.49
C GLN A 99 0.38 -1.24 10.25
N VAL A 100 0.43 -1.66 8.99
CA VAL A 100 0.88 -3.01 8.60
C VAL A 100 2.34 -3.24 9.03
N GLY A 101 3.21 -2.28 8.76
CA GLY A 101 4.62 -2.33 9.17
C GLY A 101 4.78 -2.45 10.69
N PHE A 102 3.98 -1.71 11.46
CA PHE A 102 3.97 -1.78 12.92
C PHE A 102 3.53 -3.17 13.41
N LEU A 103 2.44 -3.72 12.88
CA LEU A 103 1.94 -5.05 13.26
C LEU A 103 2.95 -6.16 12.93
N ILE A 104 3.62 -6.09 11.77
CA ILE A 104 4.68 -7.03 11.40
C ILE A 104 5.88 -6.89 12.34
N PHE A 105 6.18 -5.68 12.80
CA PHE A 105 7.35 -5.42 13.64
C PHE A 105 7.19 -5.92 15.09
N LEU A 106 5.97 -5.94 15.64
CA LEU A 106 5.66 -6.36 17.01
C LEU A 106 6.31 -7.68 17.47
N PRO A 107 6.15 -8.83 16.76
CA PRO A 107 6.77 -10.09 17.19
C PRO A 107 8.29 -10.00 17.27
N PHE A 108 8.93 -9.23 16.38
CA PHE A 108 10.39 -9.05 16.40
C PHE A 108 10.86 -8.22 17.58
N VAL A 109 10.09 -7.19 17.98
CA VAL A 109 10.36 -6.42 19.19
C VAL A 109 10.30 -7.31 20.43
N ILE A 110 9.32 -8.21 20.51
CA ILE A 110 9.22 -9.17 21.62
C ILE A 110 10.47 -10.05 21.69
N ILE A 111 10.94 -10.58 20.55
CA ILE A 111 12.18 -11.37 20.49
C ILE A 111 13.37 -10.52 20.97
N ASP A 112 13.50 -9.28 20.51
CA ASP A 112 14.59 -8.39 20.90
C ASP A 112 14.59 -8.10 22.41
N LEU A 113 13.42 -7.85 23.01
CA LEU A 113 13.28 -7.60 24.45
C LEU A 113 13.61 -8.84 25.29
N VAL A 114 13.10 -10.01 24.90
CA VAL A 114 13.36 -11.27 25.61
C VAL A 114 14.85 -11.65 25.56
N VAL A 115 15.49 -11.51 24.40
CA VAL A 115 16.93 -11.80 24.26
C VAL A 115 17.76 -10.82 25.09
N ALA A 116 17.41 -9.53 25.11
CA ALA A 116 18.10 -8.55 25.93
C ALA A 116 18.01 -8.87 27.43
N GLU A 117 16.82 -9.22 27.92
CA GLU A 117 16.60 -9.58 29.33
C GLU A 117 17.41 -10.81 29.74
N ILE A 118 17.42 -11.85 28.90
CA ILE A 118 18.20 -13.09 29.14
C ILE A 118 19.71 -12.81 29.18
N LEU A 119 20.23 -12.00 28.26
CA LEU A 119 21.66 -11.62 28.25
C LEU A 119 22.05 -10.82 29.49
N MET A 120 21.21 -9.87 29.89
CA MET A 120 21.41 -9.07 31.10
C MET A 120 21.40 -9.97 32.35
N SER A 121 20.49 -10.95 32.42
CA SER A 121 20.44 -11.93 33.51
C SER A 121 21.68 -12.81 33.59
N MET A 122 22.37 -13.08 32.48
CA MET A 122 23.63 -13.83 32.46
C MET A 122 24.87 -12.97 32.78
N GLY A 123 24.69 -11.66 33.02
CA GLY A 123 25.79 -10.72 33.25
C GLY A 123 26.58 -10.35 31.99
N MET A 124 26.09 -10.72 30.80
CA MET A 124 26.75 -10.44 29.51
C MET A 124 26.39 -9.05 28.98
N MET A 125 26.72 -8.01 29.75
CA MET A 125 26.40 -6.61 29.39
C MET A 125 27.13 -6.10 28.14
N MET A 126 28.24 -6.73 27.77
CA MET A 126 29.08 -6.30 26.64
C MET A 126 28.67 -6.90 25.30
N VAL A 127 27.74 -7.87 25.29
CA VAL A 127 27.28 -8.51 24.05
C VAL A 127 26.06 -7.75 23.53
N PRO A 128 26.10 -7.19 22.31
CA PRO A 128 24.94 -6.49 21.76
C PRO A 128 23.75 -7.45 21.55
N PRO A 129 22.59 -7.22 22.22
CA PRO A 129 21.44 -8.13 22.11
C PRO A 129 20.94 -8.32 20.69
N ALA A 130 21.05 -7.28 19.85
CA ALA A 130 20.64 -7.31 18.45
C ALA A 130 21.38 -8.35 17.59
N VAL A 131 22.66 -8.61 17.90
CA VAL A 131 23.46 -9.62 17.18
C VAL A 131 23.00 -11.03 17.56
N VAL A 132 22.67 -11.22 18.84
CA VAL A 132 22.19 -12.51 19.37
C VAL A 132 20.76 -12.79 18.93
N SER A 133 19.90 -11.77 18.84
CA SER A 133 18.49 -11.93 18.46
C SER A 133 18.28 -12.16 16.96
N LEU A 134 19.18 -11.68 16.10
CA LEU A 134 19.09 -11.82 14.65
C LEU A 134 18.77 -13.26 14.16
N PRO A 135 19.52 -14.31 14.55
CA PRO A 135 19.22 -15.68 14.13
C PRO A 135 17.83 -16.16 14.59
N PHE A 136 17.38 -15.77 15.78
CA PHE A 136 16.04 -16.11 16.28
C PHE A 136 14.95 -15.43 15.46
N LYS A 137 15.14 -14.16 15.09
CA LYS A 137 14.20 -13.43 14.22
C LYS A 137 14.10 -14.07 12.84
N LEU A 138 15.22 -14.45 12.24
CA LEU A 138 15.24 -15.14 10.95
C LEU A 138 14.59 -16.52 11.05
N ALA A 139 14.90 -17.30 12.08
CA ALA A 139 14.29 -18.61 12.30
C ALA A 139 12.77 -18.50 12.49
N PHE A 140 12.31 -17.58 13.35
CA PHE A 140 10.89 -17.31 13.57
C PHE A 140 10.18 -16.96 12.26
N PHE A 141 10.76 -16.05 11.47
CA PHE A 141 10.15 -15.61 10.22
C PHE A 141 10.05 -16.74 9.18
N VAL A 142 11.06 -17.60 9.08
CA VAL A 142 11.03 -18.76 8.18
C VAL A 142 10.06 -19.84 8.66
N ILE A 143 10.05 -20.15 9.96
CA ILE A 143 9.15 -21.16 10.56
C ILE A 143 7.69 -20.74 10.41
N ALA A 144 7.40 -19.44 10.53
CA ALA A 144 6.05 -18.90 10.35
C ALA A 144 5.61 -18.78 8.89
N ASP A 145 6.46 -19.15 7.92
CA ASP A 145 6.25 -18.87 6.49
C ASP A 145 5.93 -17.38 6.21
N GLY A 146 6.73 -16.50 6.82
CA GLY A 146 6.44 -15.08 6.92
C GLY A 146 6.28 -14.37 5.57
N TRP A 147 7.00 -14.79 4.53
CA TRP A 147 6.84 -14.21 3.18
C TRP A 147 5.46 -14.51 2.57
N SER A 148 4.95 -15.73 2.73
CA SER A 148 3.61 -16.08 2.26
C SER A 148 2.54 -15.33 3.04
N LEU A 149 2.69 -15.23 4.37
CA LEU A 149 1.74 -14.50 5.21
C LEU A 149 1.67 -13.01 4.85
N VAL A 150 2.83 -12.36 4.71
CA VAL A 150 2.90 -10.92 4.37
C VAL A 150 2.35 -10.66 2.97
N THR A 151 2.74 -11.45 1.97
CA THR A 151 2.25 -11.25 0.60
C THR A 151 0.75 -11.51 0.50
N ASN A 152 0.23 -12.57 1.14
CA ASN A 152 -1.20 -12.86 1.16
C ASN A 152 -2.01 -11.76 1.86
N ALA A 153 -1.54 -11.27 3.02
CA ALA A 153 -2.20 -10.20 3.75
C ALA A 153 -2.23 -8.89 2.93
N LEU A 154 -1.14 -8.56 2.24
CA LEU A 154 -1.09 -7.38 1.37
C LEU A 154 -2.07 -7.53 0.20
N VAL A 155 -2.01 -8.64 -0.53
CA VAL A 155 -2.85 -8.86 -1.72
C VAL A 155 -4.33 -8.92 -1.36
N THR A 156 -4.70 -9.70 -0.36
CA THR A 156 -6.09 -9.79 0.12
C THR A 156 -6.58 -8.46 0.65
N GLY A 157 -5.68 -7.65 1.22
CA GLY A 157 -5.99 -6.31 1.70
C GLY A 157 -6.40 -5.34 0.59
N TYR A 158 -6.18 -5.64 -0.70
CA TYR A 158 -6.59 -4.79 -1.84
C TYR A 158 -7.87 -5.27 -2.56
N PHE A 159 -8.35 -6.48 -2.27
CA PHE A 159 -9.60 -7.03 -2.81
C PHE A 159 -10.76 -6.85 -1.82
#